data_AF-A0A6I9NKC9-F1
#
_entry.id   AF-A0A6I9NKC9-F1
#
_cell.length_a   1.000
_cell.length_b   1.000
_cell.length_c   1.000
_cell.angle_alpha   90.00
_cell.angle_beta   90.00
_cell.angle_gamma   90.00
#
_symmetry.space_group_name_H-M   'P 1'
#
loop_
_entity.id
_entity.type
_entity.pdbx_description
1 polymer ?
#
loop_
_entity_poly.entity_id
_entity_poly.type
_entity_poly.pdbx_seq_one_letter_code
_entity_poly.pdbx_strand_id
1 'polypeptide(L)'
;MGNAPTARKGSEMESVKEFLVKAKEDFLKKWEIPAQNTAGLEQFERLKTLGTGSFGRVMLVKHKETEQHYAMKILNKQKVVKLKQIEHTLNEKRILQAVSFPFLVRLEYSFK
;
A
#
# COMPACT_ATOMS: atom_id res chain seq x y z
N MET A 1 10.42 -35.88 -38.61
CA MET A 1 10.79 -36.43 -37.28
C MET A 1 11.03 -35.27 -36.34
N GLY A 2 10.39 -35.28 -35.16
CA GLY A 2 10.75 -34.42 -34.02
C GLY A 2 9.70 -33.38 -33.62
N ASN A 3 8.95 -33.69 -32.56
CA ASN A 3 7.81 -32.95 -32.01
C ASN A 3 8.14 -31.62 -31.31
N ALA A 4 7.09 -30.81 -31.19
CA ALA A 4 6.94 -29.49 -30.58
C ALA A 4 7.35 -29.34 -29.09
N PRO A 5 7.64 -28.09 -28.62
CA PRO A 5 7.75 -27.77 -27.19
C PRO A 5 6.37 -27.36 -26.64
N THR A 6 5.47 -28.31 -26.40
CA THR A 6 4.12 -28.03 -25.85
C THR A 6 3.99 -28.24 -24.34
N ALA A 7 5.00 -28.80 -23.65
CA ALA A 7 4.91 -29.15 -22.24
C ALA A 7 5.16 -27.99 -21.24
N ARG A 8 5.84 -26.89 -21.63
CA ARG A 8 6.19 -25.79 -20.69
C ARG A 8 5.04 -24.80 -20.42
N LYS A 9 4.10 -24.68 -21.35
CA LYS A 9 3.03 -23.68 -21.29
C LYS A 9 1.97 -24.02 -20.22
N GLY A 10 1.72 -25.31 -20.01
CA GLY A 10 0.82 -25.84 -18.99
C GLY A 10 1.49 -26.15 -17.65
N SER A 11 2.69 -25.64 -17.38
CA SER A 11 3.26 -25.60 -16.02
C SER A 11 3.38 -24.16 -15.52
N GLU A 12 3.63 -23.22 -16.44
CA GLU A 12 3.70 -21.78 -16.17
C GLU A 12 2.31 -21.17 -15.94
N MET A 13 1.28 -21.65 -16.64
CA MET A 13 -0.08 -21.16 -16.42
C MET A 13 -0.63 -21.61 -15.06
N GLU A 14 -0.33 -22.83 -14.62
CA GLU A 14 -0.77 -23.32 -13.31
C GLU A 14 -0.03 -22.60 -12.19
N SER A 15 1.27 -22.33 -12.34
CA SER A 15 2.04 -21.59 -11.33
C SER A 15 1.56 -20.14 -11.17
N VAL A 16 1.21 -19.47 -12.27
CA VAL A 16 0.60 -18.13 -12.22
C VAL A 16 -0.78 -18.19 -11.56
N LYS A 17 -1.58 -19.22 -11.85
CA LYS A 17 -2.89 -19.40 -11.22
C LYS A 17 -2.76 -19.60 -9.70
N GLU A 18 -1.83 -20.44 -9.25
CA GLU A 18 -1.54 -20.66 -7.83
C GLU A 18 -1.09 -19.36 -7.15
N PHE A 19 -0.21 -18.58 -7.80
CA PHE A 19 0.21 -17.28 -7.31
C PHE A 19 -0.98 -16.33 -7.12
N LEU A 20 -1.87 -16.23 -8.12
CA LEU A 20 -3.04 -15.35 -8.05
C LEU A 20 -4.06 -15.79 -7.00
N VAL A 21 -4.25 -17.09 -6.81
CA VAL A 21 -5.12 -17.63 -5.74
C VAL A 21 -4.59 -17.21 -4.38
N LYS A 22 -3.30 -17.46 -4.11
CA LYS A 22 -2.67 -17.06 -2.85
C LYS A 22 -2.70 -15.54 -2.64
N ALA A 23 -2.40 -14.76 -3.67
CA ALA A 23 -2.44 -13.30 -3.59
C ALA A 23 -3.85 -12.77 -3.27
N LYS A 24 -4.90 -13.41 -3.81
CA LYS A 24 -6.29 -13.07 -3.52
C LYS A 24 -6.65 -13.40 -2.07
N GLU A 25 -6.25 -14.56 -1.56
CA GLU A 25 -6.50 -14.96 -0.17
C GLU A 25 -5.82 -13.99 0.82
N ASP A 26 -4.55 -13.68 0.59
CA ASP A 26 -3.79 -12.72 1.41
C ASP A 26 -4.41 -11.33 1.38
N PHE A 27 -4.89 -10.88 0.21
CA PHE A 27 -5.61 -9.61 0.07
C PHE A 27 -6.91 -9.61 0.88
N LEU A 28 -7.76 -10.62 0.71
CA LEU A 28 -9.07 -10.70 1.36
C LEU A 28 -8.94 -10.70 2.88
N LYS A 29 -7.98 -11.46 3.42
CA LYS A 29 -7.69 -11.49 4.86
C LYS A 29 -7.40 -10.10 5.42
N LYS A 30 -6.56 -9.32 4.74
CA LYS A 30 -6.21 -7.93 5.14
C LYS A 30 -7.32 -6.93 4.85
N TRP A 31 -8.16 -7.20 3.84
CA TRP A 31 -9.28 -6.34 3.44
C TRP A 31 -10.45 -6.42 4.43
N GLU A 32 -10.74 -7.62 4.95
CA GLU A 32 -11.79 -7.88 5.93
C GLU A 32 -11.40 -7.43 7.33
N ILE A 33 -10.12 -7.60 7.70
CA ILE A 33 -9.58 -7.25 9.02
C ILE A 33 -8.51 -6.17 8.87
N PRO A 34 -8.90 -4.89 8.69
CA PRO A 34 -7.97 -3.81 8.42
C PRO A 34 -7.23 -3.36 9.69
N ALA A 35 -5.91 -3.22 9.61
CA ALA A 35 -5.12 -2.63 10.68
C ALA A 35 -5.44 -1.14 10.87
N GLN A 36 -5.49 -0.67 12.11
CA GLN A 36 -5.72 0.73 12.44
C GLN A 36 -4.76 1.21 13.51
N ASN A 37 -4.32 2.46 13.39
CA ASN A 37 -3.51 3.15 14.39
C ASN A 37 -2.21 2.41 14.73
N THR A 38 -1.42 2.10 13.70
CA THR A 38 -0.23 1.25 13.83
C THR A 38 1.03 2.01 14.23
N ALA A 39 0.96 3.34 14.36
CA ALA A 39 2.02 4.21 14.84
C ALA A 39 1.43 5.55 15.32
N GLY A 40 2.27 6.42 15.91
CA GLY A 40 1.94 7.80 16.24
C GLY A 40 2.88 8.79 15.55
N LEU A 41 2.45 10.05 15.41
CA LEU A 41 3.24 11.08 14.70
C LEU A 41 4.57 11.39 15.41
N GLU A 42 4.58 11.29 16.73
CA GLU A 42 5.73 11.53 17.59
C GLU A 42 6.89 10.56 17.38
N GLN A 43 6.62 9.37 16.82
CA GLN A 43 7.63 8.35 16.50
C GLN A 43 8.46 8.71 15.26
N PHE A 44 8.06 9.75 14.51
CA PHE A 44 8.71 10.16 13.27
C PHE A 44 9.33 11.55 13.37
N GLU A 45 10.59 11.65 12.95
CA GLU A 45 11.25 12.92 12.65
C GLU A 45 10.89 13.36 11.22
N ARG A 46 10.48 14.62 11.06
CA ARG A 46 10.11 15.19 9.75
C ARG A 46 11.32 15.85 9.11
N LEU A 47 11.72 15.39 7.93
CA LEU A 47 12.95 15.85 7.27
C LEU A 47 12.67 16.85 6.15
N LYS A 48 12.01 16.41 5.08
CA LYS A 48 11.83 17.21 3.86
C LYS A 48 10.49 16.97 3.20
N THR A 49 9.92 17.97 2.54
CA THR A 49 8.74 17.78 1.69
C THR A 49 9.14 17.21 0.34
N LEU A 50 8.52 16.10 -0.06
CA LEU A 50 8.72 15.45 -1.35
C LEU A 50 7.70 15.91 -2.40
N GLY A 51 6.49 16.28 -1.96
CA GLY A 51 5.46 16.79 -2.85
C GLY A 51 4.27 17.39 -2.11
N THR A 52 3.50 18.21 -2.82
CA THR A 52 2.29 18.86 -2.31
C THR A 52 1.13 18.63 -3.27
N GLY A 53 -0.06 18.36 -2.72
CA GLY A 53 -1.30 18.21 -3.48
C GLY A 53 -2.40 19.13 -2.95
N SER A 54 -3.59 19.04 -3.52
CA SER A 54 -4.74 19.91 -3.20
C SER A 54 -5.22 19.78 -1.74
N PHE A 55 -5.22 18.57 -1.18
CA PHE A 55 -5.70 18.27 0.18
C PHE A 55 -4.64 17.67 1.12
N GLY A 56 -3.37 17.66 0.71
CA GLY A 56 -2.31 17.05 1.51
C GLY A 56 -0.90 17.30 1.00
N ARG A 57 0.08 16.66 1.65
CA ARG A 57 1.49 16.68 1.26
C ARG A 57 2.15 15.34 1.53
N VAL A 58 3.27 15.08 0.88
CA VAL A 58 4.14 13.93 1.17
C VAL A 58 5.45 14.44 1.73
N MET A 59 5.90 13.89 2.85
CA MET A 59 7.15 14.22 3.50
C MET A 59 8.05 13.00 3.64
N LEU A 60 9.35 13.18 3.42
CA LEU A 60 10.37 12.27 3.90
C LEU A 60 10.42 12.39 5.42
N VAL A 61 10.25 11.26 6.08
CA VAL A 61 10.33 11.13 7.54
C VAL A 61 11.29 10.00 7.90
N LYS A 62 11.78 10.03 9.13
CA LYS A 62 12.62 8.98 9.70
C LYS A 62 12.00 8.48 11.00
N HIS A 63 11.80 7.17 11.13
CA HIS A 63 11.32 6.56 12.36
C HIS A 63 12.45 6.60 13.41
N LYS A 64 12.18 7.17 14.59
CA LYS A 64 13.22 7.51 15.58
C LYS A 64 13.92 6.30 16.20
N GLU A 65 13.23 5.16 16.29
CA GLU A 65 13.78 3.95 16.93
C GLU A 65 14.50 3.05 15.93
N THR A 66 13.92 2.89 14.74
CA THR A 66 14.44 1.97 13.71
C THR A 66 15.35 2.66 12.72
N GLU A 67 15.43 3.99 12.77
CA GLU A 67 16.20 4.86 11.87
C GLU A 67 15.82 4.71 10.39
N GLN A 68 14.71 4.04 10.10
CA GLN A 68 14.22 3.78 8.75
C GLN A 68 13.50 5.00 8.17
N HIS A 69 13.71 5.22 6.88
CA HIS A 69 13.11 6.33 6.15
C HIS A 69 11.80 5.91 5.50
N TYR A 70 10.80 6.81 5.55
CA TYR A 70 9.47 6.61 4.98
C TYR A 70 8.99 7.84 4.23
N ALA A 71 8.05 7.64 3.32
CA ALA A 71 7.26 8.71 2.72
C ALA A 71 5.92 8.82 3.44
N MET A 72 5.75 9.84 4.27
CA MET A 72 4.51 10.09 5.03
C MET A 72 3.58 11.00 4.21
N LYS A 73 2.43 10.44 3.79
CA LYS A 73 1.33 11.21 3.19
C LYS A 73 0.45 11.80 4.30
N ILE A 74 0.42 13.13 4.40
CA ILE A 74 -0.35 13.88 5.39
C ILE A 74 -1.55 14.52 4.70
N LEU A 75 -2.76 14.23 5.18
CA LEU A 75 -4.02 14.72 4.60
C LEU A 75 -4.73 15.67 5.57
N ASN A 76 -5.22 16.80 5.05
CA ASN A 76 -6.03 17.73 5.84
C ASN A 76 -7.50 17.32 5.80
N LYS A 77 -8.03 16.84 6.94
CA LYS A 77 -9.42 16.33 7.07
C LYS A 77 -10.48 17.34 6.62
N GLN A 78 -10.34 18.63 6.95
CA GLN A 78 -11.29 19.67 6.52
C GLN A 78 -11.29 19.85 5.00
N LYS A 79 -10.10 19.85 4.36
CA LYS A 79 -9.99 19.94 2.90
C LYS A 79 -10.53 18.69 2.20
N VAL A 80 -10.28 17.50 2.75
CA VAL A 80 -10.83 16.23 2.23
C VAL A 80 -12.35 16.26 2.20
N VAL A 81 -13.00 16.72 3.28
CA VAL A 81 -14.46 16.88 3.33
C VAL A 81 -14.93 17.93 2.31
N LYS A 82 -14.30 19.11 2.29
CA LYS A 82 -14.68 20.21 1.37
C LYS A 82 -14.61 19.79 -0.10
N LEU A 83 -13.61 18.98 -0.48
CA LEU A 83 -13.41 18.48 -1.84
C LEU A 83 -14.14 17.16 -2.12
N LYS A 84 -14.99 16.69 -1.19
CA LYS A 84 -15.77 15.44 -1.30
C LYS A 84 -14.90 14.20 -1.60
N GLN A 85 -13.71 14.13 -0.99
CA GLN A 85 -12.73 13.04 -1.17
C GLN A 85 -12.72 12.02 -0.02
N ILE A 86 -13.78 11.98 0.79
CA ILE A 86 -13.84 11.10 1.98
C ILE A 86 -13.73 9.63 1.57
N GLU A 87 -14.59 9.17 0.66
CA GLU A 87 -14.63 7.78 0.23
C GLU A 87 -13.33 7.38 -0.47
N HIS A 88 -12.81 8.22 -1.37
CA HIS A 88 -11.52 7.98 -2.03
C HIS A 88 -10.38 7.84 -1.02
N THR A 89 -10.35 8.66 0.03
CA THR A 89 -9.31 8.59 1.08
C THR A 89 -9.42 7.30 1.89
N LEU A 90 -10.64 6.88 2.22
CA LEU A 90 -10.87 5.61 2.94
C LEU A 90 -10.49 4.41 2.08
N ASN A 91 -10.86 4.43 0.79
CA ASN A 91 -10.52 3.37 -0.15
C ASN A 91 -9.01 3.30 -0.40
N GLU A 92 -8.33 4.44 -0.57
CA GLU A 92 -6.87 4.48 -0.73
C GLU A 92 -6.16 3.75 0.43
N LYS A 93 -6.50 4.10 1.67
CA LYS A 93 -5.95 3.41 2.84
C LYS A 93 -6.30 1.92 2.80
N ARG A 94 -7.57 1.58 2.57
CA ARG A 94 -8.06 0.21 2.69
C ARG A 94 -7.46 -0.73 1.65
N ILE A 95 -7.25 -0.24 0.43
CA ILE A 95 -6.60 -0.97 -0.65
C ILE A 95 -5.11 -1.12 -0.36
N LEU A 96 -4.40 -0.02 -0.04
CA LEU A 96 -2.93 -0.04 0.13
C LEU A 96 -2.46 -0.92 1.28
N GLN A 97 -3.23 -1.04 2.36
CA GLN A 97 -2.89 -1.97 3.47
C GLN A 97 -3.10 -3.45 3.11
N ALA A 98 -3.92 -3.74 2.08
CA ALA A 98 -4.30 -5.11 1.72
C ALA A 98 -3.50 -5.66 0.53
N VAL A 99 -3.05 -4.80 -0.39
CA VAL A 99 -2.27 -5.21 -1.55
C VAL A 99 -0.80 -5.43 -1.21
N SER A 100 -0.15 -6.36 -1.92
CA SER A 100 1.29 -6.59 -1.87
C SER A 100 1.76 -7.05 -3.23
N PHE A 101 2.60 -6.26 -3.88
CA PHE A 101 3.13 -6.59 -5.21
C PHE A 101 4.47 -5.88 -5.44
N PRO A 102 5.42 -6.46 -6.20
CA PRO A 102 6.77 -5.90 -6.36
C PRO A 102 6.83 -4.48 -6.92
N PHE A 103 5.84 -4.09 -7.72
CA PHE A 103 5.77 -2.78 -8.36
C PHE A 103 4.79 -1.81 -7.66
N LEU A 104 4.25 -2.19 -6.51
CA LEU A 104 3.38 -1.34 -5.70
C LEU A 104 4.13 -0.88 -4.44
N VAL A 105 3.95 0.40 -4.09
CA VAL A 105 4.41 0.92 -2.81
C VAL A 105 3.66 0.26 -1.67
N ARG A 106 4.36 -0.04 -0.58
CA ARG A 106 3.76 -0.63 0.63
C ARG A 106 3.31 0.44 1.60
N LEU A 107 2.16 0.22 2.23
CA LEU A 107 1.69 1.02 3.36
C LEU A 107 2.14 0.34 4.66
N GLU A 108 3.20 0.89 5.26
CA GLU A 108 3.80 0.32 6.48
C GLU A 108 3.04 0.78 7.75
N TYR A 109 2.59 2.05 7.79
CA TYR A 109 1.87 2.62 8.92
C TYR A 109 0.66 3.47 8.51
N SER A 110 -0.37 3.52 9.35
CA SER A 110 -1.48 4.48 9.22
C SER A 110 -2.09 4.86 10.56
N PHE A 111 -2.36 6.16 10.76
CA PHE A 111 -2.94 6.73 11.97
C PHE A 111 -3.74 8.03 11.67
N LYS A 112 -4.49 8.55 12.65
CA LYS A 112 -5.50 9.63 12.48
C LYS A 112 -5.15 10.94 13.17
#